data_AF-A0A950SMI5-F1
#
_entry.id   AF-A0A950SMI5-F1
#
_cell.length_a   1.000
_cell.length_b   1.000
_cell.length_c   1.000
_cell.angle_alpha   90.00
_cell.angle_beta   90.00
_cell.angle_gamma   90.00
#
_symmetry.space_group_name_H-M   'P 1'
#
loop_
_entity.id
_entity.type
_entity.pdbx_description
1 polymer ?
#
loop_
_entity_poly.entity_id
_entity_poly.type
_entity_poly.pdbx_seq_one_letter_code
_entity_poly.pdbx_strand_id
1 'polypeptide(L)' 'MRYNVAIPPAVTAPSRRERLRAQTLAEIREHAYAQIAQGGPAALSLNGIAKAMGMSGPALYRYFSSRDE' A
#
# COMPACT_ATOMS: atom_id res chain seq x y z
N MET A 1 6.63 14.83 -43.64
CA MET A 1 5.97 14.79 -42.32
C MET A 1 5.58 13.35 -42.01
N ARG A 2 6.28 12.64 -41.12
CA ARG A 2 5.88 11.29 -40.66
C ARG A 2 5.59 11.39 -39.17
N TYR A 3 4.34 11.17 -38.77
CA TYR A 3 3.94 11.14 -37.37
C TYR A 3 4.38 9.80 -36.77
N ASN A 4 5.31 9.85 -35.83
CA ASN A 4 5.69 8.69 -35.01
C ASN A 4 4.63 8.53 -33.92
N VAL A 5 3.72 7.58 -34.10
CA VAL A 5 2.78 7.16 -33.05
C VAL A 5 3.59 6.36 -32.04
N ALA A 6 3.88 6.97 -30.89
CA ALA A 6 4.36 6.25 -29.72
C ALA A 6 3.27 5.25 -29.32
N ILE A 7 3.51 3.96 -29.56
CA ILE A 7 2.70 2.88 -29.01
C ILE A 7 2.83 3.03 -27.48
N PRO A 8 1.75 3.34 -26.73
CA PRO A 8 1.84 3.32 -25.27
C PRO A 8 2.29 1.93 -24.83
N PRO A 9 3.20 1.78 -23.86
CA PRO A 9 3.60 0.46 -23.40
C PRO A 9 2.34 -0.29 -23.02
N ALA A 10 2.16 -1.48 -23.61
CA ALA A 10 1.03 -2.34 -23.31
C ALA A 10 0.91 -2.44 -21.78
N VAL A 11 -0.27 -2.14 -21.24
CA VAL A 11 -0.53 -2.22 -19.80
C VAL A 11 -0.41 -3.69 -19.43
N THR A 12 0.80 -4.13 -19.07
CA THR A 12 1.06 -5.52 -18.72
C THR A 12 0.34 -5.79 -17.42
N ALA A 13 -0.46 -6.86 -17.40
CA ALA A 13 -1.18 -7.28 -16.21
C ALA A 13 -0.18 -7.35 -15.02
N PRO A 14 -0.58 -6.85 -13.83
CA PRO A 14 0.34 -6.77 -12.70
C PRO A 14 0.87 -8.16 -12.40
N SER A 15 2.17 -8.27 -12.21
CA SER A 15 2.84 -9.48 -11.76
C SER A 15 2.22 -10.00 -10.46
N ARG A 16 2.39 -11.29 -10.17
CA ARG A 16 1.94 -11.88 -8.90
C ARG A 16 2.44 -11.07 -7.69
N ARG A 17 3.67 -10.59 -7.75
CA ARG A 17 4.29 -9.76 -6.70
C ARG A 17 3.58 -8.43 -6.51
N GLU A 18 3.23 -7.75 -7.60
CA GLU A 18 2.49 -6.48 -7.53
C GLU A 18 1.08 -6.68 -6.98
N ARG A 19 0.39 -7.75 -7.39
CA ARG A 19 -0.94 -8.07 -6.84
C ARG A 19 -0.88 -8.34 -5.34
N LEU A 20 0.10 -9.11 -4.89
CA LEU A 20 0.31 -9.36 -3.45
C LEU A 20 0.62 -8.05 -2.71
N ARG A 21 1.48 -7.18 -3.27
CA ARG A 21 1.77 -5.87 -2.66
C ARG A 21 0.52 -5.01 -2.55
N ALA A 22 -0.32 -4.98 -3.58
CA ALA A 22 -1.58 -4.23 -3.57
C ALA A 22 -2.57 -4.76 -2.54
N GLN A 23 -2.67 -6.10 -2.38
CA GLN A 23 -3.48 -6.74 -1.34
C GLN A 23 -2.98 -6.36 0.05
N THR A 24 -1.68 -6.47 0.31
CA THR A 24 -1.11 -6.07 1.60
C THR A 24 -1.35 -4.59 1.90
N LEU A 25 -1.22 -3.70 0.90
CA LEU A 25 -1.55 -2.28 1.07
C LEU A 25 -3.03 -2.05 1.38
N ALA A 26 -3.94 -2.84 0.80
CA ALA A 26 -5.36 -2.77 1.11
C ALA A 26 -5.63 -3.14 2.57
N GLU A 27 -5.05 -4.26 3.04
CA GLU A 27 -5.18 -4.69 4.44
C GLU A 27 -4.61 -3.66 5.42
N ILE A 28 -3.46 -3.04 5.11
CA ILE A 28 -2.90 -1.98 5.96
C ILE A 28 -3.86 -0.79 6.08
N ARG A 29 -4.49 -0.36 4.98
CA ARG A 29 -5.48 0.73 5.00
C ARG A 29 -6.72 0.35 5.81
N GLU A 30 -7.21 -0.87 5.68
CA GLU A 30 -8.35 -1.35 6.46
C GLU A 30 -8.06 -1.25 7.97
N HIS A 31 -6.90 -1.72 8.42
CA HIS A 31 -6.49 -1.59 9.81
C HIS A 31 -6.31 -0.13 10.25
N ALA A 32 -5.75 0.73 9.39
CA ALA A 32 -5.63 2.16 9.67
C ALA A 32 -7.00 2.81 9.87
N TYR A 33 -7.96 2.54 8.98
CA TYR A 33 -9.32 3.05 9.11
C TYR A 33 -10.02 2.51 10.36
N ALA A 34 -9.82 1.24 10.70
CA ALA A 34 -10.36 0.65 11.92
C ALA A 34 -9.84 1.36 13.18
N GLN A 35 -8.54 1.68 13.24
CA GLN A 35 -7.97 2.43 14.37
C GLN A 35 -8.57 3.83 14.49
N ILE A 36 -8.69 4.53 13.36
CA ILE A 36 -9.28 5.87 13.32
C ILE A 36 -10.76 5.83 13.73
N ALA A 37 -11.52 4.85 13.25
CA ALA A 37 -12.92 4.70 13.62
C ALA A 37 -13.12 4.41 15.12
N GLN A 38 -12.17 3.71 15.75
CA GLN A 38 -12.26 3.33 17.16
C GLN A 38 -11.78 4.43 18.12
N GLY A 39 -10.72 5.17 17.77
CA GLY A 39 -10.07 6.11 18.69
C GLY A 39 -9.74 7.48 18.10
N GLY A 40 -10.26 7.78 16.92
CA GLY A 40 -9.96 9.00 16.18
C GLY A 40 -8.54 9.02 15.59
N PRO A 41 -8.15 10.14 14.95
CA PRO A 41 -6.85 10.26 14.26
C PRO A 41 -5.63 10.00 15.16
N ALA A 42 -5.72 10.30 16.46
CA ALA A 42 -4.63 10.09 17.41
C ALA A 42 -4.37 8.60 17.72
N ALA A 43 -5.33 7.72 17.45
CA ALA A 43 -5.17 6.28 17.65
C ALA A 43 -4.41 5.57 16.53
N LEU A 44 -4.15 6.26 15.40
CA LEU A 44 -3.43 5.68 14.27
C LEU A 44 -1.98 5.37 14.65
N SER A 45 -1.59 4.10 14.53
CA SER A 45 -0.24 3.62 14.85
C SER A 45 0.20 2.54 13.88
N LEU A 46 1.26 2.82 13.11
CA LEU A 46 1.88 1.86 12.19
C LEU A 46 2.36 0.59 12.91
N ASN A 47 2.90 0.72 14.12
CA ASN A 47 3.29 -0.43 14.93
C ASN A 47 2.08 -1.24 15.40
N GLY A 48 0.97 -0.56 15.71
CA GLY A 48 -0.30 -1.22 16.04
C GLY A 48 -0.85 -2.01 14.85
N ILE A 49 -0.77 -1.45 13.64
CA ILE A 49 -1.19 -2.13 12.41
C ILE A 49 -0.27 -3.33 12.12
N ALA A 50 1.05 -3.15 12.23
CA ALA A 50 1.99 -4.23 12.02
C ALA A 50 1.70 -5.41 12.96
N LYS A 51 1.45 -5.12 14.24
CA LYS A 51 1.07 -6.13 15.23
C LYS A 51 -0.24 -6.83 14.86
N ALA A 52 -1.25 -6.09 14.42
CA ALA A 52 -2.54 -6.67 14.00
C ALA A 52 -2.39 -7.62 12.80
N MET A 53 -1.47 -7.30 11.88
CA MET A 53 -1.18 -8.12 10.69
C MET A 53 -0.17 -9.25 10.95
N GLY A 54 0.33 -9.42 12.18
CA GLY A 54 1.40 -10.38 12.47
C GLY A 54 2.75 -10.04 11.82
N MET A 55 2.94 -8.78 11.45
CA MET A 55 4.15 -8.25 10.81
C MET A 55 5.04 -7.54 11.83
N SER A 56 6.34 -7.46 11.53
CA SER A 56 7.23 -6.57 12.28
C SER A 56 7.06 -5.12 11.81
N GLY A 57 7.26 -4.16 12.72
CA GLY A 57 7.26 -2.73 12.38
C GLY A 57 8.17 -2.40 11.18
N PRO A 58 9.45 -2.83 11.15
CA PRO A 58 10.34 -2.65 10.00
C PRO A 58 9.81 -3.22 8.68
N ALA A 59 9.06 -4.34 8.72
CA ALA A 59 8.48 -4.93 7.52
C ALA A 59 7.35 -4.07 6.93
N LEU A 60 6.56 -3.43 7.80
CA LEU A 60 5.46 -2.57 7.37
C LEU A 60 5.96 -1.27 6.73
N TYR A 61 7.07 -0.70 7.23
CA TYR A 61 7.70 0.48 6.62
C TYR A 61 8.11 0.26 5.15
N ARG A 62 8.38 -0.97 4.71
CA ARG A 62 8.75 -1.23 3.30
C ARG A 62 7.60 -1.05 2.30
N TYR A 63 6.38 -0.88 2.80
CA TYR A 63 5.20 -0.67 1.97
C TYR A 63 4.92 0.81 1.70
N PHE A 64 5.42 1.70 2.58
CA PHE A 64 5.27 3.15 2.46
C PHE A 64 6.62 3.74 2.11
N SER A 65 6.89 3.81 0.80
CA SER A 65 8.18 4.27 0.26
C SER A 65 8.37 5.78 0.49
N SER A 66 7.29 6.51 0.77
CA SER A 66 7.29 7.92 1.12
C SER A 66 6.17 8.22 2.12
N ARG A 67 6.31 9.33 2.87
CA ARG A 67 5.33 9.80 3.85
C ARG A 67 4.00 10.26 3.22
N ASP A 68 3.96 10.42 1.89
CA ASP A 68 2.80 10.90 1.13
C ASP A 68 1.97 9.77 0.45
N GLU A 69 2.33 8.50 0.66
CA GLU A 69 1.51 7.31 0.30
C GLU A 69 0.72 6.77 1.50
#